data_AF-A0A957SCB9-F1
#
_entry.id   AF-A0A957SCB9-F1
#
_cell.length_a   1.000
_cell.length_b   1.000
_cell.length_c   1.000
_cell.angle_alpha   90.00
_cell.angle_beta   90.00
_cell.angle_gamma   90.00
#
_symmetry.space_group_name_H-M   'P 1'
#
loop_
_entity.id
_entity.type
_entity.pdbx_description
1 polymer ?
#
loop_
_entity_poly.entity_id
_entity_poly.type
_entity_poly.pdbx_seq_one_letter_code
_entity_poly.pdbx_strand_id
1 'polypeptide(L)' 'MIAIHLDQVSVTYIAQPVFQQLSWEIHDNRVVGLVGPNGAGKSTLLRL' A
#
# COMPACT_ATOMS: atom_id res chain seq x y z
N MET A 1 9.08 -15.05 -7.98
CA MET A 1 9.08 -13.81 -8.77
C MET A 1 8.35 -12.75 -7.97
N ILE A 2 8.26 -11.54 -8.50
CA ILE A 2 7.54 -10.44 -7.85
C ILE A 2 6.06 -10.57 -8.22
N ALA A 3 5.20 -10.65 -7.21
CA ALA A 3 3.75 -10.72 -7.39
C ALA A 3 3.12 -9.32 -7.41
N ILE A 4 3.59 -8.43 -6.54
CA ILE A 4 3.13 -7.04 -6.43
C ILE A 4 4.36 -6.14 -6.29
N HIS A 5 4.41 -5.05 -7.06
CA HIS A 5 5.44 -4.04 -6.97
C HIS A 5 4.80 -2.65 -7.06
N LEU A 6 4.97 -1.86 -6.01
CA LEU A 6 4.65 -0.44 -5.96
C LEU A 6 5.96 0.33 -5.88
N ASP A 7 6.12 1.35 -6.71
CA ASP A 7 7.29 2.20 -6.72
C ASP A 7 6.90 3.68 -6.59
N GLN A 8 7.32 4.30 -5.48
CA GLN A 8 7.10 5.71 -5.14
C GLN A 8 5.64 6.19 -5.30
N VAL A 9 4.67 5.32 -5.00
CA VAL A 9 3.25 5.62 -5.17
C VAL A 9 2.80 6.63 -4.12
N SER A 10 2.13 7.69 -4.57
CA SER A 10 1.51 8.69 -3.68
C SER A 10 0.01 8.71 -3.91
N VAL A 11 -0.76 8.72 -2.82
CA VAL A 11 -2.23 8.71 -2.87
C VAL A 11 -2.74 9.80 -1.93
N THR A 12 -3.59 10.66 -2.45
CA THR A 12 -4.25 11.72 -1.70
C THR A 12 -5.75 11.58 -1.89
N TYR A 13 -6.51 11.58 -0.79
CA TYR A 13 -7.96 11.76 -0.87
C TYR A 13 -8.31 13.17 -0.43
N ILE A 14 -9.05 13.87 -1.31
CA ILE A 14 -9.40 15.27 -1.12
C ILE A 14 -8.12 16.09 -0.94
N ALA A 15 -7.78 16.50 0.28
CA ALA A 15 -6.60 17.29 0.62
C ALA A 15 -5.69 16.59 1.64
N GLN A 16 -5.95 15.32 1.94
CA GLN A 16 -5.19 14.56 2.93
C GLN A 16 -4.36 13.46 2.25
N PRO A 17 -3.02 13.54 2.31
CA PRO A 17 -2.17 12.48 1.79
C PRO A 17 -2.37 11.22 2.64
N VAL A 18 -2.66 10.10 1.98
CA VAL A 18 -2.71 8.77 2.59
C VAL A 18 -1.35 8.10 2.47
N PHE A 19 -0.73 8.18 1.29
CA PHE A 19 0.62 7.68 1.03
C PHE A 19 1.45 8.76 0.35
N GLN A 20 2.71 8.86 0.75
CA GLN A 20 3.70 9.70 0.09
C GLN A 20 4.90 8.82 -0.24
N GLN A 21 5.16 8.64 -1.54
CA GLN A 21 6.29 7.88 -2.07
C GLN A 21 6.41 6.45 -1.48
N LEU A 22 5.28 5.75 -1.38
CA LEU A 22 5.25 4.36 -0.92
C LEU A 22 5.88 3.44 -1.98
N SER A 23 6.99 2.80 -1.64
CA SER A 23 7.51 1.65 -2.37
C SER A 23 7.28 0.38 -1.57
N TRP A 24 6.74 -0.65 -2.21
CA TRP A 24 6.40 -1.92 -1.56
C TRP A 24 6.48 -3.08 -2.55
N GLU A 25 7.01 -4.21 -2.10
CA GLU A 25 7.14 -5.41 -2.91
C GLU A 25 6.60 -6.62 -2.16
N ILE A 26 5.82 -7.46 -2.84
CA ILE A 26 5.44 -8.79 -2.37
C ILE A 26 5.89 -9.81 -3.41
N HIS A 27 6.58 -10.83 -2.92
CA HIS A 27 7.03 -11.96 -3.74
C HIS A 27 5.94 -13.05 -3.80
N ASP A 28 5.98 -13.87 -4.84
CA ASP A 28 5.09 -15.02 -4.99
C ASP A 28 5.13 -15.95 -3.77
N ASN A 29 4.02 -16.69 -3.58
CA ASN A 29 3.86 -17.71 -2.55
C ASN A 29 4.02 -17.17 -1.11
N ARG A 30 3.67 -15.90 -0.88
CA ARG A 30 3.63 -15.28 0.44
C ARG A 30 2.20 -15.05 0.90
N VAL A 31 1.96 -15.31 2.19
CA VAL A 31 0.76 -14.84 2.90
C VAL A 31 1.18 -13.60 3.68
N VAL A 32 0.63 -12.45 3.32
CA VAL A 32 0.98 -11.15 3.92
C VAL A 32 -0.22 -10.58 4.65
N GLY A 33 -0.03 -10.24 5.92
CA GLY A 33 -1.03 -9.53 6.73
C GLY A 33 -0.79 -8.03 6.71
N LEU A 34 -1.82 -7.26 6.36
CA LEU A 34 -1.78 -5.80 6.42
C LEU A 34 -2.38 -5.31 7.74
N VAL A 35 -1.54 -4.81 8.65
CA VAL A 35 -1.93 -4.40 10.01
C VAL A 35 -1.69 -2.92 10.25
N GLY A 36 -2.45 -2.33 11.19
CA GLY A 36 -2.34 -0.92 11.55
C GLY A 36 -3.68 -0.32 12.03
N PRO A 37 -3.68 0.86 12.65
CA PRO A 37 -4.88 1.50 13.17
C PRO A 37 -5.89 1.86 12.07
N ASN A 38 -7.13 2.16 12.46
CA ASN A 38 -8.13 2.68 11.52
C ASN A 38 -7.66 4.01 10.92
N GLY A 39 -7.85 4.19 9.61
CA GLY A 39 -7.36 5.36 8.89
C GLY A 39 -5.90 5.27 8.40
N ALA A 40 -5.14 4.23 8.77
CA ALA A 40 -3.73 4.07 8.33
C ALA A 40 -3.52 3.75 6.82
N GLY A 41 -4.56 3.88 5.98
CA GLY A 41 -4.45 3.63 4.55
C GLY A 41 -4.56 2.16 4.11
N LYS A 42 -4.82 1.21 5.01
CA LYS A 42 -4.86 -0.23 4.66
C LYS A 42 -5.83 -0.56 3.52
N SER A 43 -7.09 -0.12 3.63
CA SER A 43 -8.09 -0.32 2.57
C SER A 43 -7.77 0.48 1.30
N THR A 44 -7.00 1.56 1.42
CA THR A 44 -6.49 2.30 0.26
C THR A 44 -5.42 1.49 -0.46
N LEU A 45 -4.47 0.89 0.27
CA LEU A 45 -3.42 0.05 -0.28
C LEU A 45 -3.97 -1.18 -1.02
N LEU A 46 -5.00 -1.83 -0.46
CA LEU A 46 -5.66 -3.00 -1.08
C LEU A 46 -6.51 -2.67 -2.31
N ARG A 47 -6.73 -1.38 -2.62
CA ARG A 47 -7.49 -0.92 -3.79
C ARG A 47 -6.60 -0.40 -4.92
N LEU A 48 -5.30 -0.25 -4.67
CA LEU A 48 -4.31 0.04 -5.70
C LEU A 48 -4.08 -1.22 -6.55
#